data_AF-A0A8S2G6Y8-F1
#
_entry.id   AF-A0A8S2G6Y8-F1
#
_cell.length_a   1.000
_cell.length_b   1.000
_cell.length_c   1.000
_cell.angle_alpha   90.00
_cell.angle_beta   90.00
_cell.angle_gamma   90.00
#
_symmetry.space_group_name_H-M   'P 1'
#
loop_
_entity.id
_entity.type
_entity.pdbx_description
1 polymer ?
#
loop_
_entity_poly.entity_id
_entity_poly.type
_entity_poly.pdbx_seq_one_letter_code
_entity_poly.pdbx_strand_id
1 'polypeptide(L)' 'SLAKQRFDKNRPDPQYEIGELVLIKVLDKSSKFQEQFEGPYRITEQKGPATFVVKIEDPEQDDNNLYSA' A
#
# COMPACT_ATOMS: atom_id res chain seq x y z
N SER A 1 21.15 19.94 -8.09
CA SER A 1 20.74 21.30 -7.67
C SER A 1 20.53 21.32 -6.17
N LEU A 2 20.71 22.47 -5.52
CA LEU A 2 20.50 22.64 -4.07
C LEU A 2 19.04 22.32 -3.66
N ALA A 3 18.08 22.54 -4.57
CA ALA A 3 16.68 22.19 -4.38
C ALA A 3 16.45 20.67 -4.24
N LYS A 4 17.13 19.85 -5.06
CA LYS A 4 17.01 18.37 -4.98
C LYS A 4 17.50 17.83 -3.64
N GLN A 5 18.63 18.34 -3.13
CA GLN A 5 19.17 17.91 -1.83
C GLN A 5 18.26 18.25 -0.65
N ARG A 6 17.60 19.42 -0.67
CA ARG A 6 16.62 19.79 0.37
C ARG A 6 15.35 18.94 0.30
N PHE A 7 14.91 18.61 -0.91
CA PHE A 7 13.76 17.73 -1.14
C PHE A 7 14.03 16.31 -0.65
N ASP A 8 15.21 15.75 -0.99
CA ASP A 8 15.62 14.41 -0.57
C ASP A 8 15.82 14.32 0.96
N LYS A 9 16.31 15.39 1.63
CA LYS A 9 16.57 15.41 3.09
C LYS A 9 15.30 15.43 3.95
N ASN A 10 14.21 16.00 3.45
CA ASN A 10 12.94 16.11 4.18
C ASN A 10 11.88 15.14 3.68
N ARG A 11 12.26 14.19 2.81
CA ARG A 11 11.37 13.13 2.41
C ARG A 11 11.29 12.16 3.58
N PRO A 12 10.16 12.06 4.31
CA PRO A 12 9.96 10.91 5.18
C PRO A 12 10.04 9.70 4.25
N ASP A 13 11.05 8.86 4.42
CA ASP A 13 11.11 7.59 3.73
C ASP A 13 10.20 6.67 4.56
N PRO A 14 8.95 6.42 4.13
CA PRO A 14 8.03 5.66 4.96
C PRO A 14 8.58 4.23 5.07
N GLN A 15 8.92 3.83 6.29
CA GLN A 15 9.29 2.46 6.60
C GLN A 15 8.00 1.69 6.83
N TYR A 16 7.62 0.88 5.84
CA TYR A 16 6.48 -0.02 5.95
C TYR A 16 6.95 -1.43 6.28
N GLU A 17 6.13 -2.17 7.02
CA GLU A 17 6.42 -3.54 7.43
C GLU A 17 5.56 -4.57 6.67
N ILE A 18 6.08 -5.79 6.50
CA ILE A 18 5.28 -6.90 5.97
C ILE A 18 4.15 -7.20 6.95
N GLY A 19 2.93 -7.28 6.44
CA GLY A 19 1.71 -7.47 7.22
C GLY A 19 0.98 -6.18 7.56
N GLU A 20 1.55 -5.01 7.28
CA GLU A 20 0.89 -3.73 7.51
C GLU A 20 -0.26 -3.49 6.51
N LEU A 21 -1.29 -2.77 6.97
CA LEU A 21 -2.43 -2.37 6.14
C LEU A 21 -2.19 -1.00 5.52
N VAL A 22 -2.41 -0.92 4.20
CA VAL A 22 -2.18 0.28 3.40
C VAL A 22 -3.33 0.55 2.44
N LEU A 23 -3.45 1.82 2.04
CA LEU A 23 -4.33 2.25 0.96
C LEU A 23 -3.49 2.61 -0.27
N ILE A 24 -3.99 2.31 -1.46
CA ILE A 24 -3.34 2.62 -2.73
C ILE A 24 -4.00 3.86 -3.32
N LYS A 25 -3.21 4.90 -3.62
CA LYS A 25 -3.70 6.07 -4.34
C LYS A 25 -3.94 5.73 -5.80
N VAL A 26 -5.16 5.92 -6.27
CA VAL A 26 -5.55 5.70 -7.67
C VAL A 26 -5.37 6.99 -8.46
N LEU A 27 -4.73 6.88 -9.61
CA LEU A 27 -4.60 8.01 -10.54
C LEU A 27 -5.86 8.09 -11.41
N ASP A 28 -6.87 8.80 -10.95
CA ASP A 28 -8.01 9.15 -11.79
C ASP A 28 -7.59 10.23 -12.80
N LYS A 29 -7.59 9.88 -14.09
CA LYS A 29 -7.22 10.80 -15.18
C LYS A 29 -8.26 11.90 -15.38
N SER A 30 -9.46 11.76 -14.83
CA SER A 30 -10.59 12.66 -15.09
C SER A 30 -10.68 13.83 -14.11
N SER A 31 -10.20 13.68 -12.87
CA SER A 31 -10.34 14.70 -11.82
C SER A 31 -8.98 15.08 -11.22
N LYS A 32 -8.48 16.27 -11.58
CA LYS A 32 -7.25 16.83 -10.98
C LYS A 32 -7.41 17.26 -9.52
N PHE A 33 -8.61 17.14 -8.94
CA PHE A 33 -8.98 17.75 -7.66
C PHE A 33 -9.48 16.76 -6.61
N GLN A 34 -9.58 15.46 -6.92
CA GLN A 34 -9.96 14.44 -5.94
C GLN A 34 -8.89 13.37 -5.86
N GLU A 35 -8.32 13.20 -4.67
CA GLU A 35 -7.50 12.05 -4.36
C GLU A 35 -8.42 10.88 -4.04
N GLN A 36 -8.27 9.79 -4.79
CA GLN A 36 -8.99 8.55 -4.53
C GLN A 36 -8.01 7.50 -4.03
N PHE A 37 -8.45 6.71 -3.06
CA PHE A 37 -7.68 5.66 -2.43
C PHE A 37 -8.49 4.36 -2.43
N GLU A 38 -7.85 3.25 -2.78
CA GLU A 38 -8.41 1.89 -2.73
C GLU A 38 -7.82 1.10 -1.56
N GLY A 39 -8.54 0.10 -1.06
CA GLY A 39 -8.10 -0.82 -0.01
C GLY A 39 -9.17 -1.09 1.07
N PRO A 40 -8.79 -1.62 2.24
CA PRO A 40 -7.41 -1.85 2.70
C PRO A 40 -6.71 -3.02 1.99
N TYR A 41 -5.40 -2.91 1.84
CA TYR A 41 -4.54 -4.00 1.36
C TYR A 41 -3.48 -4.32 2.40
N ARG A 42 -3.08 -5.59 2.47
CA ARG A 42 -1.99 -6.04 3.34
C ARG A 42 -0.70 -6.18 2.54
N ILE A 43 0.41 -5.63 3.05
CA ILE A 43 1.74 -5.84 2.47
C ILE A 43 2.16 -7.30 2.66
N THR A 44 2.47 -8.00 1.57
CA THR A 44 2.89 -9.41 1.61
C THR A 44 4.35 -9.62 1.29
N GLU A 45 4.97 -8.69 0.55
CA GLU A 45 6.36 -8.83 0.13
C GLU A 45 6.98 -7.46 -0.16
N GLN A 46 8.28 -7.29 0.13
CA GLN A 46 9.07 -6.13 -0.28
C GLN A 46 10.04 -6.53 -1.40
N LYS A 47 9.91 -5.91 -2.58
CA LYS A 47 10.81 -6.14 -3.73
C LYS A 47 11.97 -5.14 -3.79
N GLY A 48 11.85 -4.01 -3.09
CA GLY A 48 12.88 -2.99 -2.99
C GLY A 48 12.54 -1.95 -1.92
N PRO A 49 13.40 -0.95 -1.68
CA PRO A 49 13.26 -0.02 -0.56
C PRO A 49 11.90 0.69 -0.51
N ALA A 50 11.31 0.97 -1.68
CA ALA A 50 10.01 1.64 -1.80
C ALA A 50 8.99 0.85 -2.63
N THR A 51 9.24 -0.45 -2.87
CA THR A 51 8.40 -1.29 -3.73
C THR A 51 7.87 -2.48 -2.95
N PHE A 52 6.55 -2.53 -2.81
CA PHE A 52 5.83 -3.53 -2.04
C PHE A 52 4.78 -4.23 -2.90
N VAL A 53 4.60 -5.53 -2.67
CA VAL A 53 3.48 -6.31 -3.19
C VAL A 53 2.41 -6.36 -2.11
N VAL A 54 1.17 -6.09 -2.50
CA VAL A 54 0.04 -6.03 -1.59
C VAL A 54 -1.08 -6.95 -2.07
N LYS A 55 -1.92 -7.44 -1.15
CA LYS A 55 -3.11 -8.24 -1.44
C LYS A 55 -4.33 -7.67 -0.75
N ILE A 56 -5.50 -7.85 -1.36
CA ILE A 56 -6.78 -7.53 -0.71
C ILE A 56 -6.90 -8.44 0.50
N GLU A 57 -7.20 -7.85 1.65
CA GLU A 57 -7.63 -8.62 2.80
C GLU A 57 -9.12 -8.89 2.61
N ASP A 58 -9.47 -10.06 2.09
CA ASP A 58 -10.86 -10.50 2.05
C ASP A 58 -11.27 -10.84 3.49
N PRO A 59 -12.20 -10.10 4.13
CA PRO A 59 -12.62 -10.39 5.50
C PRO A 59 -13.43 -11.70 5.63
N GLU A 60 -13.66 -12.43 4.53
CA GLU A 60 -14.48 -13.64 4.48
C GLU A 60 -13.66 -14.95 4.34
N GLN A 61 -12.33 -14.91 4.47
CA GLN A 61 -11.48 -16.12 4.39
C GLN A 61 -10.88 -16.60 5.73
N ASP A 62 -11.34 -16.06 6.85
CA ASP A 62 -11.22 -16.76 8.14
C ASP A 62 -12.59 -17.42 8.43
N ASP A 63 -12.56 -18.70 8.78
CA ASP A 63 -13.70 -19.53 9.20
C ASP A 63 -14.49 -20.25 8.09
N ASN A 64 -13.86 -21.13 7.28
CA ASN A 64 -14.53 -22.36 6.83
C ASN A 64 -13.56 -23.39 6.23
N ASN A 65 -12.85 -24.11 7.09
CA ASN A 65 -12.31 -25.42 6.75
C ASN A 65 -12.69 -26.44 7.83
N LEU A 66 -13.99 -26.58 8.11
CA LEU A 66 -14.53 -27.55 9.07
C LEU A 66 -15.76 -28.32 8.57
N TYR A 67 -15.97 -28.42 7.26
CA TYR A 67 -16.97 -29.33 6.67
C TYR A 67 -16.32 -30.15 5.54
N SER A 68 -15.43 -31.04 5.93
CA SER A 68 -15.02 -32.19 5.12
C SER A 68 -15.09 -33.42 6.03
N ALA A 69 -16.30 -33.91 6.25
CA ALA A 69 -16.61 -35.23 6.80
C ALA A 69 -17.95 -35.69 6.23
#